data_AF-A0A554JXD4-F1
#
_entry.id   AF-A0A554JXD4-F1
#
_cell.length_a   1.000
_cell.length_b   1.000
_cell.length_c   1.000
_cell.angle_alpha   90.00
_cell.angle_beta   90.00
_cell.angle_gamma   90.00
#
_symmetry.space_group_name_H-M   'P 1'
#
loop_
_entity.id
_entity.type
_entity.pdbx_description
1 polymer ?
#
loop_
_entity_poly.entity_id
_entity_poly.type
_entity_poly.pdbx_seq_one_letter_code
_entity_poly.pdbx_strand_id
1 'polypeptide(L)'
;MTERPLYILPFRVVVLAIVGVFLLGFLGGTLGSWLTVRRLLRVTPGGERIVERIERVTVTPEDALAAAARESASSIVTILDATGRDSGQAVAVTADGVFSGVGPLPKAPVQLRLSSGETRPASIMRVYPESALFFLRAPGSYPVPVLEQDGIPPAGATLAAVALSPAESVGVRVHLVTVEQTEVSGAVLEKYPALALVPRLAQVLPPSFRGAPLLSADRRLRGLALIEPSATVVLPSPVINFYLQDALKYPDGVSVSVLSGLQGRTRVVQTDREPPTFAFQVTEVGAGSIWDAQGLVSGDEIQQVNGQPLAGVSPLARPFLEAARLGKPVTLEIRRGAEKLTRQVAITL
;
A
#
# COMPACT_ATOMS: atom_id res chain seq x y z
N MET A 1 -54.68 -66.08 13.07
CA MET A 1 -53.47 -65.51 12.47
C MET A 1 -53.72 -65.35 10.99
N THR A 2 -53.91 -64.12 10.52
CA THR A 2 -54.21 -63.81 9.12
C THR A 2 -52.90 -63.66 8.37
N GLU A 3 -52.56 -64.65 7.55
CA GLU A 3 -51.42 -64.61 6.65
C GLU A 3 -51.65 -63.50 5.61
N ARG A 4 -50.83 -62.45 5.66
CA ARG A 4 -50.84 -61.39 4.65
C ARG A 4 -50.15 -61.92 3.38
N PRO A 5 -50.74 -61.73 2.19
CA PRO A 5 -50.11 -62.16 0.94
C PRO A 5 -48.84 -61.35 0.70
N LEU A 6 -47.75 -62.06 0.42
CA LEU A 6 -46.47 -61.49 0.02
C LEU A 6 -46.64 -60.90 -1.39
N TYR A 7 -46.72 -59.57 -1.50
CA TYR A 7 -46.75 -58.89 -2.80
C TYR A 7 -45.36 -59.01 -3.45
N ILE A 8 -45.23 -59.92 -4.43
CA ILE A 8 -44.05 -60.02 -5.27
C ILE A 8 -44.11 -58.85 -6.27
N LEU A 9 -43.28 -57.82 -6.03
CA LEU A 9 -43.14 -56.73 -6.99
C LEU A 9 -42.62 -57.29 -8.32
N PRO A 10 -43.22 -56.94 -9.48
CA PRO A 10 -42.72 -57.41 -10.76
C PRO A 10 -41.28 -56.94 -10.96
N PHE A 11 -40.39 -57.86 -11.35
CA PHE A 11 -38.97 -57.56 -11.60
C PHE A 11 -38.75 -56.30 -12.47
N ARG A 12 -39.65 -56.06 -13.44
CA ARG A 12 -39.64 -54.87 -14.31
C ARG A 12 -39.76 -53.54 -13.54
N VAL A 13 -40.54 -53.51 -12.46
CA VAL A 13 -40.71 -52.32 -11.62
C VAL A 13 -39.43 -52.03 -10.82
N VAL A 14 -38.76 -53.07 -10.34
CA VAL A 14 -37.47 -52.95 -9.64
C VAL A 14 -36.39 -52.41 -10.59
N VAL A 15 -36.30 -52.94 -11.82
CA VAL A 15 -35.33 -52.48 -12.82
C VAL A 15 -35.56 -51.01 -13.20
N LEU A 16 -36.81 -50.60 -13.42
CA LEU A 16 -37.14 -49.20 -13.73
C LEU A 16 -36.76 -48.24 -12.59
N ALA A 17 -36.99 -48.64 -11.34
CA ALA A 17 -36.61 -47.85 -10.18
C ALA A 17 -35.09 -47.66 -10.09
N ILE A 18 -34.31 -48.74 -10.32
CA ILE A 18 -32.84 -48.68 -10.30
C ILE A 18 -32.31 -47.75 -11.39
N VAL A 19 -32.82 -47.87 -12.62
CA VAL A 19 -32.40 -47.00 -13.74
C VAL A 19 -32.75 -45.54 -13.47
N GLY A 20 -33.92 -45.27 -12.90
CA GLY A 20 -34.35 -43.91 -12.52
C GLY A 20 -33.40 -43.26 -11.50
N VAL A 21 -33.02 -44.01 -10.45
CA VAL A 21 -32.06 -43.53 -9.44
C VAL A 21 -30.69 -43.25 -10.05
N PHE A 22 -30.22 -44.12 -10.96
CA PHE A 22 -28.95 -43.92 -11.65
C PHE A 22 -28.93 -42.68 -12.53
N LEU A 23 -29.99 -42.44 -13.30
CA LEU A 23 -30.12 -41.27 -14.16
C LEU A 23 -30.19 -39.97 -13.36
N LEU A 24 -30.92 -39.96 -12.23
CA LEU A 24 -30.98 -38.83 -11.32
C LEU A 24 -29.61 -38.52 -10.69
N GLY A 25 -28.89 -39.55 -10.26
CA GLY A 25 -27.52 -39.39 -9.74
C GLY A 25 -26.55 -38.85 -10.79
N PHE A 26 -26.65 -39.34 -12.04
CA PHE A 26 -25.80 -38.89 -13.14
C PHE A 26 -26.10 -37.44 -13.56
N LEU A 27 -27.38 -37.07 -13.68
CA LEU A 27 -27.76 -35.68 -13.95
C LEU A 27 -27.34 -34.74 -12.81
N GLY A 28 -27.53 -35.15 -11.55
CA GLY A 28 -27.10 -34.38 -10.39
C GLY A 28 -25.59 -34.15 -10.36
N GLY A 29 -24.79 -35.19 -10.65
CA GLY A 29 -23.34 -35.11 -10.71
C GLY A 29 -22.82 -34.22 -11.84
N THR A 30 -23.41 -34.33 -13.03
CA THR A 30 -23.02 -33.51 -14.20
C THR A 30 -23.40 -32.03 -14.03
N LEU A 31 -24.61 -31.72 -13.57
CA LEU A 31 -25.03 -30.35 -13.25
C LEU A 31 -24.19 -29.74 -12.11
N GLY A 32 -23.91 -30.52 -11.07
CA GLY A 32 -23.04 -30.09 -9.97
C GLY A 32 -21.63 -29.75 -10.45
N SER A 33 -21.02 -30.65 -11.24
CA SER A 33 -19.70 -30.43 -11.85
C SER A 33 -19.69 -29.18 -12.74
N TRP A 34 -20.68 -29.02 -13.62
CA TRP A 34 -20.75 -27.89 -14.55
C TRP A 34 -20.90 -26.54 -13.83
N LEU A 35 -21.73 -26.47 -12.78
CA LEU A 35 -21.86 -25.26 -11.94
C LEU A 35 -20.55 -24.94 -11.19
N THR A 36 -19.81 -25.97 -10.77
CA THR A 36 -18.52 -25.80 -10.09
C THR A 36 -17.47 -25.25 -11.06
N VAL A 37 -17.39 -25.78 -12.28
CA VAL A 37 -16.46 -25.31 -13.33
C VAL A 37 -16.77 -23.87 -13.76
N ARG A 38 -18.05 -23.49 -13.88
CA ARG A 38 -18.43 -22.11 -14.21
C ARG A 38 -18.11 -21.10 -13.09
N ARG A 39 -18.11 -21.51 -11.82
CA ARG A 39 -17.64 -20.65 -10.72
C ARG A 39 -16.12 -20.48 -10.75
N LEU A 40 -15.38 -21.52 -11.12
CA LEU A 40 -13.91 -21.54 -11.11
C LEU A 40 -13.23 -20.64 -12.17
N LEU A 41 -13.90 -20.34 -13.28
CA LEU A 41 -13.27 -19.69 -14.45
C LEU A 41 -13.73 -18.24 -14.70
N ARG A 42 -14.04 -17.47 -13.65
CA ARG A 42 -14.18 -16.01 -13.81
C ARG A 42 -12.80 -15.35 -13.86
N VAL A 43 -12.14 -15.46 -15.01
CA VAL A 43 -11.04 -14.56 -15.38
C VAL A 43 -11.70 -13.32 -16.01
N THR A 44 -11.58 -12.17 -15.36
CA THR A 44 -12.05 -10.90 -15.94
C THR A 44 -11.12 -10.48 -17.09
N PRO A 45 -11.61 -9.70 -18.08
CA PRO A 45 -10.85 -9.33 -19.28
C PRO A 45 -9.60 -8.44 -19.06
N GLY A 46 -9.12 -8.28 -17.81
CA GLY A 46 -8.00 -7.40 -17.45
C GLY A 46 -6.84 -8.09 -16.74
N GLY A 47 -6.77 -9.43 -16.72
CA GLY A 47 -5.72 -10.17 -16.02
C GLY A 47 -5.92 -10.27 -14.49
N GLU A 48 -7.04 -9.80 -13.98
CA GLU A 48 -7.42 -9.95 -12.57
C GLU A 48 -7.88 -11.40 -12.28
N ARG A 49 -7.39 -12.00 -11.19
CA ARG A 49 -7.86 -13.29 -10.68
C ARG A 49 -8.62 -13.08 -9.36
N ILE A 50 -9.90 -13.46 -9.33
CA ILE A 50 -10.68 -13.57 -8.09
C ILE A 50 -10.40 -14.94 -7.49
N VAL A 51 -9.82 -14.98 -6.29
CA VAL A 51 -9.38 -16.26 -5.71
C VAL A 51 -10.36 -16.76 -4.66
N GLU A 52 -11.37 -17.50 -5.13
CA GLU A 52 -12.34 -18.23 -4.31
C GLU A 52 -11.82 -19.67 -4.04
N ARG A 53 -10.90 -19.84 -3.07
CA ARG A 53 -10.57 -21.08 -2.31
C ARG A 53 -10.66 -22.46 -3.03
N ILE A 54 -9.55 -23.25 -3.12
CA ILE A 54 -9.42 -24.72 -2.82
C ILE A 54 -8.11 -25.37 -3.37
N GLU A 55 -7.64 -26.40 -2.62
CA GLU A 55 -6.71 -27.54 -2.82
C GLU A 55 -5.23 -27.40 -3.26
N ARG A 56 -4.40 -28.23 -2.60
CA ARG A 56 -2.94 -28.29 -2.66
C ARG A 56 -2.43 -28.54 -4.08
N VAL A 57 -1.65 -27.60 -4.60
CA VAL A 57 -0.90 -27.69 -5.85
C VAL A 57 0.53 -27.24 -5.59
N THR A 58 1.48 -27.85 -6.31
CA THR A 58 2.89 -27.46 -6.44
C THR A 58 3.05 -25.93 -6.39
N VAL A 59 3.77 -25.42 -5.39
CA VAL A 59 3.88 -23.98 -5.11
C VAL A 59 4.71 -23.31 -6.20
N THR A 60 4.06 -22.68 -7.16
CA THR A 60 4.70 -21.70 -8.04
C THR A 60 4.93 -20.40 -7.27
N PRO A 61 5.86 -19.52 -7.70
CA PRO A 61 6.00 -18.19 -7.12
C PRO A 61 4.68 -17.38 -7.12
N GLU A 62 3.82 -17.60 -8.11
CA GLU A 62 2.46 -17.04 -8.16
C GLU A 62 1.57 -17.57 -7.02
N ASP A 63 1.68 -18.86 -6.68
CA ASP A 63 0.91 -19.47 -5.58
C ASP A 63 1.36 -18.93 -4.21
N ALA A 64 2.66 -18.68 -4.03
CA ALA A 64 3.19 -18.08 -2.81
C ALA A 64 2.67 -16.65 -2.62
N LEU A 65 2.67 -15.83 -3.68
CA LEU A 65 2.13 -14.47 -3.64
C LEU A 65 0.60 -14.46 -3.45
N ALA A 66 -0.11 -15.38 -4.09
CA ALA A 66 -1.55 -15.52 -3.89
C ALA A 66 -1.91 -15.99 -2.47
N ALA A 67 -1.12 -16.90 -1.90
CA ALA A 67 -1.28 -17.31 -0.50
C ALA A 67 -1.01 -16.15 0.46
N ALA A 68 0.08 -15.39 0.23
CA ALA A 68 0.40 -14.21 1.00
C ALA A 68 -0.73 -13.18 0.98
N ALA A 69 -1.29 -12.90 -0.20
CA ALA A 69 -2.40 -11.97 -0.34
C ALA A 69 -3.67 -12.42 0.42
N ARG A 70 -3.98 -13.72 0.41
CA ARG A 70 -5.14 -14.26 1.13
C ARG A 70 -4.95 -14.18 2.64
N GLU A 71 -3.77 -14.49 3.14
CA GLU A 71 -3.49 -14.44 4.57
C GLU A 71 -3.46 -13.00 5.11
N SER A 72 -2.98 -12.07 4.30
CA SER A 72 -2.98 -10.64 4.65
C SER A 72 -4.33 -9.96 4.46
N ALA A 73 -5.31 -10.60 3.79
CA ALA A 73 -6.62 -10.01 3.50
C ALA A 73 -7.33 -9.40 4.72
N SER A 74 -7.20 -10.06 5.87
CA SER A 74 -7.80 -9.62 7.14
C SER A 74 -7.19 -8.34 7.73
N SER A 75 -5.99 -7.95 7.25
CA SER A 75 -5.34 -6.68 7.60
C SER A 75 -5.72 -5.54 6.66
N ILE A 76 -6.44 -5.84 5.58
CA ILE A 76 -6.79 -4.87 4.52
C ILE A 76 -8.24 -4.46 4.70
N VAL A 77 -8.49 -3.18 4.49
CA VAL A 77 -9.84 -2.59 4.52
C VAL A 77 -10.08 -1.74 3.29
N THR A 78 -11.34 -1.68 2.86
CA THR A 78 -11.78 -0.68 1.89
C THR A 78 -12.23 0.57 2.64
N ILE A 79 -11.74 1.73 2.21
CA ILE A 79 -12.19 3.02 2.73
C ILE A 79 -13.47 3.40 1.97
N LEU A 80 -14.55 3.59 2.71
CA LEU A 80 -15.81 4.07 2.17
C LEU A 80 -15.95 5.57 2.45
N ASP A 81 -16.39 6.31 1.45
CA ASP A 81 -16.75 7.71 1.60
C ASP A 81 -18.11 7.88 2.32
N ALA A 82 -18.52 9.13 2.55
CA ALA A 82 -19.80 9.46 3.17
C ALA A 82 -21.03 8.90 2.43
N THR A 83 -20.91 8.52 1.16
CA THR A 83 -21.97 7.91 0.34
C THR A 83 -21.93 6.38 0.35
N GLY A 84 -20.98 5.77 1.06
CA GLY A 84 -20.76 4.33 1.10
C GLY A 84 -20.02 3.79 -0.13
N ARG A 85 -19.47 4.66 -0.99
CA ARG A 85 -18.71 4.26 -2.19
C ARG A 85 -17.26 3.98 -1.83
N ASP A 86 -16.66 3.03 -2.54
CA ASP A 86 -15.23 2.72 -2.45
C ASP A 86 -14.40 3.94 -2.87
N SER A 87 -13.54 4.40 -1.97
CA SER A 87 -12.63 5.54 -2.18
C SER A 87 -11.16 5.11 -2.20
N GLY A 88 -10.86 3.84 -1.93
CA GLY A 88 -9.51 3.30 -1.85
C GLY A 88 -9.39 2.17 -0.83
N GLN A 89 -8.16 1.70 -0.65
CA GLN A 89 -7.79 0.68 0.32
C GLN A 89 -6.90 1.30 1.41
N ALA A 90 -6.90 0.67 2.58
CA ALA A 90 -5.94 0.91 3.64
C ALA A 90 -5.51 -0.43 4.27
N VAL A 91 -4.38 -0.42 4.95
CA VAL A 91 -3.85 -1.59 5.66
C VAL A 91 -3.67 -1.28 7.14
N ALA A 92 -4.02 -2.22 8.01
CA ALA A 92 -3.74 -2.12 9.43
C ALA A 92 -2.22 -2.06 9.64
N VAL A 93 -1.75 -1.06 10.38
CA VAL A 93 -0.33 -0.86 10.71
C VAL A 93 -0.06 -0.97 12.20
N THR A 94 -1.12 -1.02 13.02
CA THR A 94 -1.05 -1.38 14.44
C THR A 94 -2.19 -2.31 14.81
N ALA A 95 -1.97 -3.15 15.83
CA ALA A 95 -2.95 -4.13 16.24
C ALA A 95 -4.18 -3.48 16.88
N ASP A 96 -4.04 -2.29 17.46
CA ASP A 96 -5.11 -1.52 18.11
C ASP A 96 -5.92 -0.64 17.15
N GLY A 97 -5.79 -0.86 15.84
CA GLY A 97 -6.69 -0.30 14.83
C GLY A 97 -6.26 1.03 14.23
N VAL A 98 -4.95 1.26 14.09
CA VAL A 98 -4.43 2.28 13.17
C VAL A 98 -4.26 1.67 11.79
N PHE A 99 -4.81 2.35 10.79
CA PHE A 99 -4.73 1.97 9.38
C PHE A 99 -3.96 3.03 8.60
N SER A 100 -3.15 2.61 7.64
CA SER A 100 -2.44 3.49 6.73
C SER A 100 -3.05 3.41 5.33
N GLY A 101 -3.33 4.57 4.75
CA GLY A 101 -3.80 4.71 3.37
C GLY A 101 -3.01 5.79 2.64
N VAL A 102 -3.05 5.75 1.31
CA VAL A 102 -2.37 6.72 0.45
C VAL A 102 -3.28 7.20 -0.68
N GLY A 103 -3.23 8.49 -0.96
CA GLY A 103 -4.03 9.14 -2.00
C GLY A 103 -4.81 10.37 -1.49
N PRO A 104 -5.92 10.72 -2.15
CA PRO A 104 -6.82 11.78 -1.70
C PRO A 104 -7.35 11.48 -0.30
N LEU A 105 -7.40 12.51 0.52
CA LEU A 105 -7.95 12.39 1.87
C LEU A 105 -9.43 11.98 1.80
N PRO A 106 -9.85 10.92 2.52
CA PRO A 106 -11.26 10.56 2.58
C PRO A 106 -12.06 11.69 3.26
N LYS A 107 -13.25 11.98 2.73
CA LYS A 107 -14.16 12.97 3.33
C LYS A 107 -14.88 12.34 4.51
N ALA A 108 -14.92 13.04 5.64
CA ALA A 108 -15.68 12.60 6.80
C ALA A 108 -17.20 12.60 6.52
N PRO A 109 -17.99 11.70 7.16
CA PRO A 109 -17.55 10.61 8.02
C PRO A 109 -16.85 9.49 7.22
N VAL A 110 -15.80 8.89 7.82
CA VAL A 110 -15.04 7.80 7.19
C VAL A 110 -15.53 6.46 7.74
N GLN A 111 -15.75 5.49 6.86
CA GLN A 111 -16.05 4.11 7.24
C GLN A 111 -15.03 3.16 6.61
N LEU A 112 -14.73 2.06 7.30
CA LEU A 112 -13.86 1.00 6.84
C LEU A 112 -14.67 -0.27 6.66
N ARG A 113 -14.67 -0.84 5.46
CA ARG A 113 -15.21 -2.18 5.20
C ARG A 113 -14.11 -3.22 5.35
N LEU A 114 -14.32 -4.16 6.25
CA LEU A 114 -13.43 -5.28 6.53
C LEU A 114 -13.57 -6.38 5.46
N SER A 115 -12.60 -7.29 5.41
CA SER A 115 -12.67 -8.48 4.54
C SER A 115 -13.87 -9.40 4.84
N SER A 116 -14.44 -9.30 6.05
CA SER A 116 -15.67 -9.99 6.45
C SER A 116 -16.94 -9.36 5.85
N GLY A 117 -16.85 -8.18 5.23
CA GLY A 117 -17.98 -7.37 4.79
C GLY A 117 -18.55 -6.44 5.86
N GLU A 118 -18.14 -6.60 7.12
CA GLU A 118 -18.52 -5.69 8.22
C GLU A 118 -17.97 -4.28 7.96
N THR A 119 -18.79 -3.25 8.20
CA THR A 119 -18.36 -1.85 8.16
C THR A 119 -18.17 -1.30 9.57
N ARG A 120 -17.11 -0.51 9.76
CA ARG A 120 -16.81 0.17 11.03
C ARG A 120 -16.56 1.65 10.82
N PRO A 121 -16.98 2.52 11.76
CA PRO A 121 -16.60 3.92 11.73
C PRO A 121 -15.08 4.06 11.96
N ALA A 122 -14.49 5.04 11.29
CA ALA A 122 -13.11 5.44 11.52
C ALA A 122 -12.99 6.97 11.57
N SER A 123 -11.97 7.45 12.26
CA SER A 123 -11.58 8.86 12.26
C SER A 123 -10.23 9.04 11.59
N ILE A 124 -10.02 10.22 11.01
CA ILE A 124 -8.69 10.62 10.53
C ILE A 124 -7.83 10.89 11.76
N MET A 125 -6.76 10.13 11.93
CA MET A 125 -5.79 10.31 13.00
C MET A 125 -4.75 11.35 12.60
N ARG A 126 -4.17 11.23 11.39
CA ARG A 126 -3.16 12.16 10.89
C ARG A 126 -3.05 12.16 9.37
N VAL A 127 -2.57 13.27 8.81
CA VAL A 127 -2.39 13.47 7.36
C VAL A 127 -1.02 14.06 7.09
N TYR A 128 -0.36 13.52 6.05
CA TYR A 128 0.93 13.95 5.53
C TYR A 128 0.78 14.23 4.03
N PRO A 129 0.30 15.43 3.65
CA PRO A 129 -0.02 15.77 2.26
C PRO A 129 1.18 15.60 1.31
N GLU A 130 2.39 15.86 1.78
CA GLU A 130 3.64 15.80 1.01
C GLU A 130 3.98 14.40 0.50
N SER A 131 3.42 13.36 1.13
CA SER A 131 3.58 11.95 0.75
C SER A 131 2.26 11.29 0.32
N ALA A 132 1.17 12.08 0.24
CA ALA A 132 -0.21 11.61 0.09
C ALA A 132 -0.63 10.57 1.15
N LEU A 133 0.09 10.46 2.27
CA LEU A 133 -0.13 9.46 3.30
C LEU A 133 -1.12 9.99 4.33
N PHE A 134 -1.99 9.12 4.83
CA PHE A 134 -2.83 9.41 5.97
C PHE A 134 -2.98 8.17 6.85
N PHE A 135 -3.31 8.42 8.10
CA PHE A 135 -3.62 7.38 9.07
C PHE A 135 -5.04 7.53 9.58
N LEU A 136 -5.75 6.42 9.65
CA LEU A 136 -7.10 6.32 10.18
C LEU A 136 -7.08 5.53 11.48
N ARG A 137 -8.00 5.84 12.40
CA ARG A 137 -8.21 5.10 13.64
C ARG A 137 -9.60 4.46 13.62
N ALA A 138 -9.68 3.15 13.86
CA ALA A 138 -10.93 2.44 14.07
C ALA A 138 -10.82 1.54 15.31
N PRO A 139 -11.87 1.43 16.14
CA PRO A 139 -11.82 0.60 17.33
C PRO A 139 -11.82 -0.90 16.98
N GLY A 140 -10.88 -1.64 17.56
CA GLY A 140 -10.82 -3.09 17.41
C GLY A 140 -9.42 -3.67 17.60
N SER A 141 -9.31 -4.97 17.37
CA SER A 141 -8.04 -5.68 17.23
C SER A 141 -7.94 -6.22 15.82
N TYR A 142 -6.83 -5.94 15.15
CA TYR A 142 -6.63 -6.27 13.75
C TYR A 142 -5.29 -6.96 13.53
N PRO A 143 -5.21 -7.94 12.61
CA PRO A 143 -3.94 -8.50 12.20
C PRO A 143 -3.13 -7.43 11.46
N VAL A 144 -1.82 -7.38 11.73
CA VAL A 144 -0.90 -6.41 11.14
C VAL A 144 0.13 -7.17 10.32
N PRO A 145 0.35 -6.81 9.04
CA PRO A 145 1.41 -7.42 8.26
C PRO A 145 2.77 -6.97 8.80
N VAL A 146 3.79 -7.81 8.63
CA VAL A 146 5.16 -7.42 8.98
C VAL A 146 5.60 -6.33 8.00
N LEU A 147 5.89 -5.13 8.50
CA LEU A 147 6.46 -4.08 7.67
C LEU A 147 7.89 -4.44 7.28
N GLU A 148 8.20 -4.31 5.99
CA GLU A 148 9.57 -4.34 5.53
C GLU A 148 10.33 -3.13 6.09
N GLN A 149 11.46 -3.40 6.73
CA GLN A 149 12.35 -2.36 7.25
C GLN A 149 13.50 -2.08 6.28
N ASP A 150 13.81 -3.05 5.41
CA ASP A 150 14.93 -3.00 4.50
C ASP A 150 14.53 -2.29 3.20
N GLY A 151 14.78 -0.99 3.18
CA GLY A 151 14.97 -0.20 1.98
C GLY A 151 13.79 -0.10 1.02
N ILE A 152 14.13 0.32 -0.20
CA ILE A 152 13.21 0.51 -1.31
C ILE A 152 13.16 -0.82 -2.10
N PRO A 153 11.99 -1.32 -2.51
CA PRO A 153 11.90 -2.52 -3.35
C PRO A 153 12.79 -2.40 -4.59
N PRO A 154 13.67 -3.38 -4.88
CA PRO A 154 14.60 -3.27 -6.00
C PRO A 154 13.86 -3.39 -7.35
N ALA A 155 14.44 -2.81 -8.40
CA ALA A 155 13.96 -3.00 -9.77
C ALA A 155 13.91 -4.49 -10.13
N GLY A 156 12.87 -4.90 -10.85
CA GLY A 156 12.57 -6.28 -11.18
C GLY A 156 11.87 -7.08 -10.08
N ALA A 157 11.71 -6.53 -8.85
CA ALA A 157 10.98 -7.22 -7.81
C ALA A 157 9.50 -7.41 -8.18
N THR A 158 8.99 -8.63 -8.03
CA THR A 158 7.57 -8.95 -8.18
C THR A 158 6.85 -8.82 -6.84
N LEU A 159 5.78 -8.05 -6.81
CA LEU A 159 4.95 -7.82 -5.63
C LEU A 159 3.49 -8.18 -5.94
N ALA A 160 2.72 -8.48 -4.90
CA ALA A 160 1.27 -8.63 -4.97
C ALA A 160 0.58 -7.36 -4.47
N ALA A 161 -0.09 -6.63 -5.35
CA ALA A 161 -1.03 -5.60 -4.97
C ALA A 161 -2.35 -6.25 -4.56
N VAL A 162 -2.82 -5.97 -3.35
CA VAL A 162 -4.00 -6.63 -2.79
C VAL A 162 -5.08 -5.62 -2.46
N ALA A 163 -6.26 -5.81 -3.01
CA ALA A 163 -7.44 -5.00 -2.70
C ALA A 163 -8.58 -5.91 -2.26
N LEU A 164 -9.47 -5.43 -1.39
CA LEU A 164 -10.71 -6.16 -1.15
C LEU A 164 -11.60 -6.12 -2.39
N SER A 165 -12.42 -7.14 -2.53
CA SER A 165 -13.47 -7.16 -3.56
C SER A 165 -14.57 -6.12 -3.23
N PRO A 166 -15.27 -5.61 -4.26
CA PRO A 166 -16.41 -4.71 -4.07
C PRO A 166 -17.53 -5.35 -3.23
N ALA A 167 -18.45 -4.52 -2.72
CA ALA A 167 -19.50 -4.89 -1.76
C ALA A 167 -20.32 -6.15 -2.13
N GLU A 168 -20.45 -6.47 -3.42
CA GLU A 168 -21.24 -7.58 -3.93
C GLU A 168 -20.50 -8.94 -3.87
N SER A 169 -19.23 -8.95 -3.45
CA SER A 169 -18.40 -10.16 -3.44
C SER A 169 -17.47 -10.19 -2.23
N VAL A 170 -17.47 -11.32 -1.51
CA VAL A 170 -16.53 -11.56 -0.41
C VAL A 170 -15.25 -12.13 -1.01
N GLY A 171 -14.13 -11.44 -0.82
CA GLY A 171 -12.84 -11.93 -1.30
C GLY A 171 -11.79 -10.82 -1.43
N VAL A 172 -10.66 -11.21 -2.02
CA VAL A 172 -9.58 -10.30 -2.40
C VAL A 172 -9.30 -10.39 -3.88
N ARG A 173 -8.96 -9.24 -4.46
CA ARG A 173 -8.41 -9.11 -5.80
C ARG A 173 -6.91 -8.94 -5.65
N VAL A 174 -6.17 -9.72 -6.42
CA VAL A 174 -4.70 -9.72 -6.40
C VAL A 174 -4.22 -9.36 -7.80
N HIS A 175 -3.34 -8.36 -7.86
CA HIS A 175 -2.64 -8.00 -9.08
C HIS A 175 -1.15 -8.17 -8.86
N LEU A 176 -0.52 -9.05 -9.62
CA LEU A 176 0.94 -9.17 -9.61
C LEU A 176 1.53 -7.99 -10.37
N VAL A 177 2.48 -7.30 -9.76
CA VAL A 177 3.13 -6.09 -10.29
C VAL A 177 4.64 -6.28 -10.24
N THR A 178 5.35 -5.67 -11.18
CA THR A 178 6.82 -5.64 -11.19
C THR A 178 7.30 -4.22 -10.97
N VAL A 179 8.33 -4.05 -10.15
CA VAL A 179 9.01 -2.77 -9.97
C VAL A 179 9.87 -2.48 -11.20
N GLU A 180 9.68 -1.34 -11.85
CA GLU A 180 10.37 -0.98 -13.11
C GLU A 180 11.67 -0.22 -12.85
N GLN A 181 11.56 0.92 -12.18
CA GLN A 181 12.65 1.88 -11.98
C GLN A 181 12.51 2.58 -10.63
N THR A 182 13.64 2.99 -10.07
CA THR A 182 13.74 3.82 -8.85
C THR A 182 13.83 5.31 -9.16
N GLU A 183 13.55 5.73 -10.39
CA GLU A 183 13.49 7.13 -10.80
C GLU A 183 12.03 7.56 -11.00
N VAL A 184 11.68 8.70 -10.40
CA VAL A 184 10.32 9.21 -10.38
C VAL A 184 10.15 10.26 -11.47
N SER A 185 9.05 10.19 -12.20
CA SER A 185 8.64 11.24 -13.14
C SER A 185 8.51 12.58 -12.42
N GLY A 186 9.06 13.65 -13.01
CA GLY A 186 9.03 15.01 -12.44
C GLY A 186 7.63 15.47 -12.01
N ALA A 187 6.57 15.05 -12.71
CA ALA A 187 5.19 15.42 -12.37
C ALA A 187 4.71 14.85 -11.02
N VAL A 188 5.16 13.64 -10.65
CA VAL A 188 4.82 13.04 -9.34
C VAL A 188 5.61 13.73 -8.23
N LEU A 189 6.86 14.12 -8.51
CA LEU A 189 7.72 14.86 -7.57
C LEU A 189 7.19 16.25 -7.26
N GLU A 190 6.67 16.95 -8.27
CA GLU A 190 6.05 18.26 -8.09
C GLU A 190 4.83 18.19 -7.15
N LYS A 191 4.05 17.11 -7.25
CA LYS A 191 2.85 16.90 -6.44
C LYS A 191 3.17 16.36 -5.04
N TYR A 192 4.19 15.51 -4.94
CA TYR A 192 4.57 14.79 -3.72
C TYR A 192 6.09 14.81 -3.51
N PRO A 193 6.64 15.93 -3.01
CA PRO A 193 8.09 16.10 -2.90
C PRO A 193 8.75 15.11 -1.93
N ALA A 194 8.01 14.57 -0.96
CA ALA A 194 8.53 13.54 -0.05
C ALA A 194 8.74 12.18 -0.75
N LEU A 195 8.35 12.04 -2.02
CA LEU A 195 8.46 10.81 -2.79
C LEU A 195 9.64 10.80 -3.78
N ALA A 196 10.66 11.65 -3.59
CA ALA A 196 11.76 11.79 -4.55
C ALA A 196 12.62 10.56 -4.90
N LEU A 197 12.39 9.40 -4.25
CA LEU A 197 13.02 8.12 -4.56
C LEU A 197 12.02 6.96 -4.33
N VAL A 198 10.82 7.06 -4.90
CA VAL A 198 9.86 5.96 -4.85
C VAL A 198 9.96 5.06 -6.07
N PRO A 199 9.92 3.72 -5.92
CA PRO A 199 9.86 2.85 -7.06
C PRO A 199 8.59 3.09 -7.86
N ARG A 200 8.73 3.08 -9.18
CA ARG A 200 7.62 3.00 -10.11
C ARG A 200 7.32 1.53 -10.42
N LEU A 201 6.04 1.20 -10.56
CA LEU A 201 5.61 -0.09 -11.09
C LEU A 201 5.58 -0.05 -12.62
N ALA A 202 5.93 -1.17 -13.26
CA ALA A 202 5.93 -1.34 -14.71
C ALA A 202 4.54 -1.20 -15.35
N GLN A 203 3.49 -1.23 -14.53
CA GLN A 203 2.10 -1.13 -14.94
C GLN A 203 1.35 -0.15 -14.04
N VAL A 204 0.42 0.58 -14.64
CA VAL A 204 -0.52 1.44 -13.90
C VAL A 204 -1.63 0.56 -13.36
N LEU A 205 -1.78 0.52 -12.04
CA LEU A 205 -2.85 -0.24 -11.40
C LEU A 205 -4.20 0.45 -11.64
N PRO A 206 -5.31 -0.31 -11.70
CA PRO A 206 -6.65 0.26 -11.76
C PRO A 206 -6.94 1.13 -10.53
N PRO A 207 -7.75 2.21 -10.64
CA PRO A 207 -8.05 3.11 -9.51
C PRO A 207 -8.62 2.41 -8.26
N SER A 208 -9.24 1.24 -8.42
CA SER A 208 -9.78 0.42 -7.34
C SER A 208 -8.71 -0.25 -6.46
N PHE A 209 -7.43 -0.17 -6.85
CA PHE A 209 -6.26 -0.58 -6.06
C PHE A 209 -5.55 0.62 -5.40
N ARG A 210 -6.15 1.81 -5.42
CA ARG A 210 -5.56 2.99 -4.76
C ARG A 210 -5.37 2.68 -3.27
N GLY A 211 -4.17 2.89 -2.75
CA GLY A 211 -3.83 2.56 -1.37
C GLY A 211 -3.67 1.07 -1.08
N ALA A 212 -3.73 0.21 -2.10
CA ALA A 212 -3.54 -1.22 -1.92
C ALA A 212 -2.14 -1.52 -1.36
N PRO A 213 -2.02 -2.37 -0.32
CA PRO A 213 -0.72 -2.87 0.10
C PRO A 213 -0.07 -3.68 -1.01
N LEU A 214 1.24 -3.47 -1.14
CA LEU A 214 2.13 -4.24 -1.99
C LEU A 214 2.91 -5.21 -1.11
N LEU A 215 2.66 -6.50 -1.29
CA LEU A 215 3.24 -7.57 -0.48
C LEU A 215 4.32 -8.31 -1.28
N SER A 216 5.41 -8.68 -0.63
CA SER A 216 6.36 -9.67 -1.18
C SER A 216 5.91 -11.10 -0.89
N ALA A 217 6.55 -12.07 -1.55
CA ALA A 217 6.22 -13.50 -1.42
C ALA A 217 6.36 -14.05 0.01
N ASP A 218 7.20 -13.40 0.83
CA ASP A 218 7.41 -13.69 2.26
C ASP A 218 6.36 -13.03 3.19
N ARG A 219 5.28 -12.46 2.63
CA ARG A 219 4.17 -11.81 3.36
C ARG A 219 4.54 -10.49 4.04
N ARG A 220 5.66 -9.87 3.66
CA ARG A 220 6.05 -8.55 4.18
C ARG A 220 5.41 -7.43 3.36
N LEU A 221 4.92 -6.40 4.05
CA LEU A 221 4.43 -5.19 3.42
C LEU A 221 5.63 -4.40 2.91
N ARG A 222 5.74 -4.24 1.59
CA ARG A 222 6.80 -3.48 0.92
C ARG A 222 6.42 -2.01 0.70
N GLY A 223 5.13 -1.71 0.63
CA GLY A 223 4.63 -0.35 0.52
C GLY A 223 3.15 -0.29 0.20
N LEU A 224 2.68 0.90 -0.14
CA LEU A 224 1.31 1.15 -0.61
C LEU A 224 1.32 1.70 -2.03
N ALA A 225 0.35 1.29 -2.84
CA ALA A 225 0.19 1.76 -4.21
C ALA A 225 -0.43 3.17 -4.27
N LEU A 226 0.35 4.16 -4.65
CA LEU A 226 -0.13 5.50 -5.03
C LEU A 226 -0.36 5.53 -6.54
N ILE A 227 -1.62 5.65 -6.94
CA ILE A 227 -2.04 5.59 -8.34
C ILE A 227 -2.28 7.01 -8.86
N GLU A 228 -1.46 7.41 -9.83
CA GLU A 228 -1.61 8.62 -10.63
C GLU A 228 -1.99 8.27 -12.08
N PRO A 229 -2.54 9.21 -12.87
CA PRO A 229 -3.01 8.92 -14.22
C PRO A 229 -1.95 8.32 -15.16
N SER A 230 -0.68 8.66 -14.96
CA SER A 230 0.43 8.26 -15.83
C SER A 230 1.35 7.18 -15.24
N ALA A 231 1.22 6.89 -13.94
CA ALA A 231 2.12 5.97 -13.24
C ALA A 231 1.48 5.44 -11.94
N THR A 232 1.88 4.24 -11.52
CA THR A 232 1.71 3.81 -10.14
C THR A 232 3.07 3.80 -9.47
N VAL A 233 3.15 4.48 -8.32
CA VAL A 233 4.36 4.54 -7.51
C VAL A 233 4.13 3.84 -6.18
N VAL A 234 5.21 3.32 -5.62
CA VAL A 234 5.21 2.59 -4.35
C VAL A 234 5.61 3.53 -3.24
N LEU A 235 4.70 3.84 -2.31
CA LEU A 235 5.07 4.47 -1.05
C LEU A 235 5.74 3.42 -0.14
N PRO A 236 7.06 3.45 0.08
CA PRO A 236 7.76 2.32 0.71
C PRO A 236 7.42 2.17 2.20
N SER A 237 7.41 0.94 2.70
CA SER A 237 7.10 0.66 4.11
C SER A 237 8.01 1.37 5.13
N PRO A 238 9.31 1.61 4.88
CA PRO A 238 10.12 2.43 5.78
C PRO A 238 9.57 3.86 5.94
N VAL A 239 9.01 4.45 4.88
CA VAL A 239 8.37 5.78 4.92
C VAL A 239 7.08 5.72 5.73
N ILE A 240 6.26 4.68 5.51
CA ILE A 240 5.03 4.45 6.28
C ILE A 240 5.35 4.31 7.77
N ASN A 241 6.35 3.49 8.12
CA ASN A 241 6.75 3.28 9.51
C ASN A 241 7.27 4.58 10.14
N PHE A 242 8.08 5.36 9.42
CA PHE A 242 8.55 6.66 9.90
C PHE A 242 7.39 7.58 10.31
N TYR A 243 6.42 7.76 9.42
CA TYR A 243 5.25 8.61 9.69
C TYR A 243 4.27 8.00 10.70
N LEU A 244 4.24 6.68 10.82
CA LEU A 244 3.46 5.98 11.84
C LEU A 244 4.01 6.27 13.24
N GLN A 245 5.32 6.12 13.45
CA GLN A 245 5.95 6.44 14.74
C GLN A 245 5.67 7.89 15.12
N ASP A 246 5.69 8.79 14.13
CA ASP A 246 5.34 10.19 14.33
C ASP A 246 3.88 10.39 14.75
N ALA A 247 2.95 9.71 14.08
CA ALA A 247 1.53 9.82 14.36
C ALA A 247 1.15 9.23 15.73
N LEU A 248 1.78 8.12 16.14
CA LEU A 248 1.56 7.49 17.44
C LEU A 248 2.12 8.32 18.59
N LYS A 249 3.28 8.95 18.39
CA LYS A 249 3.92 9.76 19.43
C LYS A 249 3.21 11.10 19.64
N TYR A 250 2.59 11.65 18.60
CA TYR A 250 1.93 12.95 18.63
C TYR A 250 0.53 12.87 17.99
N PRO A 251 -0.45 12.27 18.68
CA PRO A 251 -1.80 12.08 18.14
C PRO A 251 -2.55 13.41 17.92
N ASP A 252 -2.33 14.38 18.81
CA ASP A 252 -2.94 15.73 18.75
C ASP A 252 -2.01 16.77 18.12
N GLY A 253 -0.83 16.35 17.68
CA GLY A 253 0.20 17.25 17.19
C GLY A 253 -0.17 17.86 15.85
N VAL A 254 0.08 19.17 15.70
CA VAL A 254 0.11 19.84 14.39
C VAL A 254 1.03 18.99 13.50
N SER A 255 0.46 18.46 12.39
CA SER A 255 1.25 17.77 11.38
C SER A 255 2.40 18.69 11.05
N VAL A 256 3.62 18.22 11.32
CA VAL A 256 4.83 19.02 11.19
C VAL A 256 5.10 19.14 9.70
N SER A 257 4.29 19.97 9.04
CA SER A 257 4.51 20.56 7.73
C SER A 257 5.72 21.50 7.82
N VAL A 258 6.78 21.14 8.52
CA VAL A 258 8.04 21.91 8.57
C VAL A 258 8.70 21.94 7.20
N LEU A 259 8.32 21.05 6.29
CA LEU A 259 8.64 21.19 4.87
C LEU A 259 7.91 22.36 4.18
N SER A 260 6.80 22.89 4.69
CA SER A 260 6.19 24.12 4.16
C SER A 260 6.87 25.40 4.66
N GLY A 261 7.70 25.35 5.72
CA GLY A 261 8.63 26.43 6.08
C GLY A 261 9.95 26.40 5.29
N LEU A 262 10.26 25.22 4.76
CA LEU A 262 11.28 25.00 3.73
C LEU A 262 10.69 25.33 2.35
N GLN A 263 10.20 26.57 2.15
CA GLN A 263 9.63 27.08 0.87
C GLN A 263 10.66 27.16 -0.28
N GLY A 264 11.65 26.27 -0.30
CA GLY A 264 12.53 26.06 -1.42
C GLY A 264 12.23 24.72 -2.05
N ARG A 265 12.14 24.72 -3.37
CA ARG A 265 12.02 23.48 -4.13
C ARG A 265 13.38 22.79 -4.11
N THR A 266 13.37 21.49 -3.89
CA THR A 266 14.57 20.65 -4.01
C THR A 266 14.26 19.51 -4.96
N ARG A 267 15.27 19.05 -5.70
CA ARG A 267 15.22 17.80 -6.47
C ARG A 267 16.33 16.89 -6.02
N VAL A 268 16.09 15.59 -6.02
CA VAL A 268 17.16 14.62 -5.80
C VAL A 268 18.04 14.58 -7.04
N VAL A 269 19.35 14.67 -6.82
CA VAL A 269 20.36 14.48 -7.85
C VAL A 269 21.28 13.34 -7.41
N GLN A 270 21.60 12.44 -8.33
CA GLN A 270 22.69 11.51 -8.14
C GLN A 270 23.99 12.27 -8.32
N THR A 271 24.92 12.10 -7.38
CA THR A 271 26.26 12.71 -7.47
C THR A 271 27.22 11.72 -8.10
N ASP A 272 28.13 12.20 -8.95
CA ASP A 272 29.16 11.40 -9.64
C ASP A 272 30.29 10.90 -8.70
N ARG A 273 30.03 10.78 -7.40
CA ARG A 273 31.00 10.26 -6.42
C ARG A 273 31.02 8.74 -6.44
N GLU A 274 32.14 8.16 -5.99
CA GLU A 274 32.29 6.72 -5.83
C GLU A 274 32.46 6.39 -4.33
N PRO A 275 31.50 5.67 -3.70
CA PRO A 275 30.25 5.15 -4.26
C PRO A 275 29.23 6.25 -4.57
N PRO A 276 28.31 6.03 -5.53
CA PRO A 276 27.28 7.01 -5.88
C PRO A 276 26.45 7.39 -4.66
N THR A 277 26.47 8.67 -4.32
CA THR A 277 25.66 9.25 -3.24
C THR A 277 24.53 10.10 -3.80
N PHE A 278 23.42 10.19 -3.08
CA PHE A 278 22.34 11.12 -3.41
C PHE A 278 22.59 12.47 -2.74
N ALA A 279 22.26 13.55 -3.42
CA ALA A 279 22.18 14.88 -2.85
C ALA A 279 20.84 15.52 -3.18
N PHE A 280 20.45 16.53 -2.40
CA PHE A 280 19.27 17.33 -2.70
C PHE A 280 19.72 18.66 -3.26
N GLN A 281 19.52 18.84 -4.55
CA GLN A 281 19.78 20.11 -5.20
C GLN A 281 18.61 21.07 -4.92
N VAL A 282 18.92 22.21 -4.31
CA VAL A 282 18.02 23.35 -4.16
C VAL A 282 17.75 23.92 -5.55
N THR A 283 16.50 23.92 -5.99
CA THR A 283 16.09 24.45 -7.30
C THR A 283 15.47 25.84 -7.17
N GLU A 284 14.83 26.12 -6.03
CA GLU A 284 14.20 27.42 -5.76
C GLU A 284 14.37 27.74 -4.27
N VAL A 285 14.50 29.02 -3.92
CA VAL A 285 14.57 29.50 -2.54
C VAL A 285 13.57 30.64 -2.40
N GLY A 286 12.46 30.41 -1.69
CA GLY A 286 11.48 31.44 -1.40
C GLY A 286 12.03 32.49 -0.44
N ALA A 287 11.73 33.77 -0.68
CA ALA A 287 12.12 34.86 0.20
C ALA A 287 11.52 34.68 1.61
N GLY A 288 12.34 34.83 2.65
CA GLY A 288 11.93 34.61 4.04
C GLY A 288 11.76 33.14 4.44
N SER A 289 12.12 32.20 3.56
CA SER A 289 12.15 30.78 3.90
C SER A 289 13.31 30.45 4.85
N ILE A 290 13.25 29.26 5.47
CA ILE A 290 14.39 28.75 6.24
C ILE A 290 15.64 28.63 5.36
N TRP A 291 15.51 28.31 4.07
CA TRP A 291 16.65 28.23 3.16
C TRP A 291 17.28 29.59 2.91
N ASP A 292 16.46 30.62 2.70
CA ASP A 292 16.87 32.01 2.50
C ASP A 292 17.59 32.55 3.75
N ALA A 293 16.99 32.33 4.93
CA ALA A 293 17.58 32.71 6.21
C ALA A 293 18.95 32.05 6.50
N GLN A 294 19.24 30.94 5.83
CA GLN A 294 20.49 30.18 5.95
C GLN A 294 21.47 30.45 4.79
N GLY A 295 21.10 31.36 3.89
CA GLY A 295 21.90 31.75 2.73
C GLY A 295 22.09 30.64 1.71
N LEU A 296 21.17 29.68 1.67
CA LEU A 296 21.10 28.70 0.58
C LEU A 296 20.60 29.38 -0.69
N VAL A 297 21.12 28.95 -1.83
CA VAL A 297 20.75 29.48 -3.15
C VAL A 297 20.39 28.34 -4.10
N SER A 298 19.68 28.66 -5.19
CA SER A 298 19.45 27.70 -6.26
C SER A 298 20.77 27.17 -6.82
N GLY A 299 20.86 25.85 -6.99
CA GLY A 299 22.06 25.12 -7.40
C GLY A 299 22.83 24.47 -6.25
N ASP A 300 22.60 24.89 -5.00
CA ASP A 300 23.22 24.25 -3.83
C ASP A 300 22.79 22.78 -3.70
N GLU A 301 23.72 21.90 -3.37
CA GLU A 301 23.45 20.47 -3.17
C GLU A 301 23.67 20.09 -1.71
N ILE A 302 22.61 19.71 -1.00
CA ILE A 302 22.68 19.21 0.36
C ILE A 302 23.11 17.74 0.28
N GLN A 303 24.28 17.42 0.82
CA GLN A 303 24.91 16.09 0.75
C GLN A 303 24.77 15.30 2.05
N GLN A 304 24.82 16.00 3.18
CA GLN A 304 24.69 15.40 4.51
C GLN A 304 23.85 16.26 5.43
N VAL A 305 23.23 15.60 6.40
CA VAL A 305 22.49 16.23 7.48
C VAL A 305 22.95 15.63 8.80
N ASN A 306 23.42 16.48 9.72
CA ASN A 306 24.04 16.08 10.98
C ASN A 306 25.18 15.07 10.81
N GLY A 307 25.98 15.23 9.74
CA GLY A 307 27.08 14.31 9.40
C GLY A 307 26.65 12.96 8.82
N GLN A 308 25.34 12.75 8.60
CA GLN A 308 24.84 11.54 7.95
C GLN A 308 24.59 11.80 6.46
N PRO A 309 25.15 10.97 5.57
CA PRO A 309 24.87 11.08 4.14
C PRO A 309 23.40 10.77 3.86
N LEU A 310 22.86 11.43 2.83
CA LEU A 310 21.47 11.27 2.45
C LEU A 310 21.31 9.99 1.60
N ALA A 311 20.84 8.93 2.24
CA ALA A 311 20.59 7.63 1.61
C ALA A 311 19.12 7.44 1.19
N GLY A 312 18.50 8.45 0.58
CA GLY A 312 17.05 8.44 0.31
C GLY A 312 16.38 9.81 0.52
N VAL A 313 15.04 9.83 0.51
CA VAL A 313 14.21 11.01 0.87
C VAL A 313 13.77 11.04 2.33
N SER A 314 13.52 9.86 2.91
CA SER A 314 13.32 9.69 4.34
C SER A 314 14.43 10.30 5.25
N PRO A 315 15.72 10.31 4.85
CA PRO A 315 16.82 10.89 5.62
C PRO A 315 16.86 12.42 5.71
N LEU A 316 16.16 13.19 4.86
CA LEU A 316 16.11 14.66 5.03
C LEU A 316 15.03 15.07 6.02
N ALA A 317 13.83 14.49 5.91
CA ALA A 317 12.72 14.87 6.77
C ALA A 317 13.03 14.55 8.24
N ARG A 318 13.60 13.38 8.53
CA ARG A 318 13.80 12.92 9.90
C ARG A 318 14.71 13.83 10.75
N PRO A 319 15.94 14.18 10.36
CA PRO A 319 16.81 15.01 11.18
C PRO A 319 16.29 16.44 11.33
N PHE A 320 15.63 16.99 10.30
CA PHE A 320 14.99 18.30 10.40
C PHE A 320 13.79 18.27 11.34
N LEU A 321 12.94 17.24 11.26
CA LEU A 321 11.82 17.06 12.17
C LEU A 321 12.28 16.85 13.62
N GLU A 322 13.32 16.04 13.85
CA GLU A 322 13.90 15.83 15.18
C GLU A 322 14.52 17.11 15.73
N ALA A 323 15.27 17.86 14.92
CA ALA A 323 15.90 19.10 15.32
C ALA A 323 14.90 20.22 15.62
N ALA A 324 13.88 20.42 14.77
CA ALA A 324 12.78 21.35 15.00
C ALA A 324 12.08 21.10 16.34
N ARG A 325 11.81 19.82 16.64
CA ARG A 325 11.13 19.43 17.89
C ARG A 325 11.98 19.62 19.12
N LEU A 326 13.28 19.37 19.02
CA LEU A 326 14.21 19.50 20.14
C LEU A 326 14.73 20.94 20.30
N GLY A 327 14.32 21.87 19.44
CA GLY A 327 14.89 23.22 19.38
C GLY A 327 16.40 23.21 19.12
N LYS A 328 16.91 22.15 18.47
CA LYS A 328 18.33 21.98 18.16
C LYS A 328 18.60 22.44 16.73
N PRO A 329 19.78 23.01 16.44
CA PRO A 329 20.15 23.29 15.07
C PRO A 329 20.46 21.99 14.30
N VAL A 330 20.14 21.98 13.01
CA VAL A 330 20.57 20.96 12.04
C VAL A 330 21.85 21.41 11.39
N THR A 331 22.85 20.55 11.29
CA THR A 331 24.05 20.82 10.48
C THR A 331 23.86 20.29 9.07
N LEU A 332 23.98 21.14 8.06
CA LEU A 332 23.96 20.78 6.65
C LEU A 332 25.36 20.83 6.07
N GLU A 333 25.73 19.77 5.37
CA GLU A 333 26.85 19.79 4.45
C GLU A 333 26.33 20.05 3.05
N ILE A 334 26.73 21.18 2.48
CA ILE A 334 26.25 21.71 1.20
C ILE A 334 27.43 21.78 0.24
N ARG A 335 27.20 21.41 -1.02
CA ARG A 335 28.12 21.68 -2.11
C ARG A 335 27.59 22.80 -2.97
N ARG A 336 28.39 23.84 -3.17
CA ARG A 336 28.10 24.99 -4.05
C ARG A 336 29.16 25.03 -5.14
N GLY A 337 28.85 24.46 -6.31
CA GLY A 337 29.83 24.26 -7.36
C GLY A 337 30.97 23.33 -6.89
N ALA A 338 32.18 23.87 -6.78
CA ALA A 338 33.37 23.15 -6.27
C ALA A 338 33.57 23.31 -4.75
N GLU A 339 32.87 24.24 -4.10
CA GLU A 339 33.04 24.53 -2.69
C GLU A 339 32.18 23.63 -1.81
N LYS A 340 32.74 23.24 -0.66
CA LYS A 340 32.02 22.53 0.40
C LYS A 340 31.77 23.50 1.56
N LEU A 341 30.49 23.65 1.90
CA LEU A 341 30.00 24.56 2.93
C LEU A 341 29.34 23.76 4.05
N THR A 342 29.58 24.15 5.29
CA THR A 342 28.83 23.66 6.44
C THR A 342 27.94 24.79 6.96
N ARG A 343 26.65 24.51 7.19
CA ARG A 343 25.67 25.47 7.71
C ARG A 343 24.93 24.88 8.90
N GLN A 344 24.68 25.68 9.93
CA GLN A 344 23.82 25.29 11.05
C GLN A 344 22.47 25.98 10.92
N VAL A 345 21.43 25.19 10.70
CA VAL A 345 20.05 25.65 10.53
C VAL A 345 19.31 25.50 11.84
N ALA A 346 19.07 26.63 12.51
CA ALA A 346 18.13 26.65 13.62
C ALA A 346 16.71 26.52 13.06
N ILE A 347 15.96 25.53 13.54
CA ILE A 347 14.56 25.36 13.15
C ILE A 347 13.70 25.82 14.32
N THR A 348 12.98 26.92 14.11
CA THR A 348 11.99 27.44 15.05
C THR A 348 10.61 26.99 14.57
N LEU A 349 9.86 26.30 15.44
CA LEU A 349 8.49 25.86 15.15
C LEU A 349 7.47 26.99 15.32
#